data_AF-A0AAE4BMD5-F1
#
_entry.id   AF-A0AAE4BMD5-F1
#
_cell.length_a   1.000
_cell.length_b   1.000
_cell.length_c   1.000
_cell.angle_alpha   90.00
_cell.angle_beta   90.00
_cell.angle_gamma   90.00
#
_symmetry.space_group_name_H-M   'P 1'
#
loop_
_entity.id
_entity.type
_entity.pdbx_description
1 polymer ?
#
loop_
_entity_poly.entity_id
_entity_poly.type
_entity_poly.pdbx_seq_one_letter_code
_entity_poly.pdbx_strand_id
1 'polypeptide(L)'
;MTEEFRKLRQTVTDAQAALDRAQRDLDRAVRMCPHQWTAPKYAPTVREAYTVPASGGGSDYQPAFQVGREEKPRWTRTCTVCGLVEETTQVRSVTKEVPNFR
;
A
#
# COMPACT_ATOMS: atom_id res chain seq x y z
N MET A 1 22.65 30.25 25.27
CA MET A 1 21.86 29.79 24.10
C MET A 1 22.51 28.65 23.34
N THR A 2 23.82 28.67 23.05
CA THR A 2 24.50 27.60 22.26
C THR A 2 24.49 26.21 22.90
N GLU A 3 24.55 26.14 24.24
CA GLU A 3 24.59 24.90 25.01
C GLU A 3 23.28 24.10 24.94
N GLU A 4 22.14 24.80 24.89
CA GLU A 4 20.81 24.20 24.81
C GLU A 4 20.57 23.58 23.43
N PHE A 5 20.95 24.28 22.36
CA PHE A 5 20.91 23.72 21.00
C PHE A 5 21.81 22.48 20.85
N ARG A 6 22.98 22.46 21.51
CA ARG A 6 23.87 21.30 21.52
C ARG A 6 23.20 20.09 22.19
N LYS A 7 22.59 20.29 23.36
CA LYS A 7 21.85 19.25 24.08
C LYS A 7 20.68 18.73 23.24
N LEU A 8 19.87 19.60 22.65
CA LEU A 8 18.75 19.21 21.80
C LEU A 8 19.18 18.40 20.58
N ARG A 9 20.27 18.79 19.90
CA ARG A 9 20.83 18.02 18.78
C ARG A 9 21.29 16.63 19.20
N GLN A 10 21.90 16.51 20.38
CA GLN A 10 22.29 15.22 20.94
C GLN A 10 21.05 14.36 21.22
N THR A 11 20.02 14.92 21.85
CA THR A 11 18.75 14.21 22.11
C THR A 11 18.09 13.71 20.82
N VAL A 12 18.04 14.53 19.77
CA VAL A 12 17.51 14.10 18.46
C VAL A 12 18.33 12.95 17.88
N THR A 13 19.66 13.03 17.98
CA THR A 13 20.55 11.96 17.49
C THR A 13 20.31 10.65 18.25
N ASP A 14 20.21 10.73 19.58
CA ASP A 14 19.98 9.56 20.43
C ASP A 14 18.59 8.95 20.19
N ALA A 15 17.57 9.79 20.02
CA ALA A 15 16.21 9.36 19.68
C ALA A 15 16.16 8.68 18.30
N GLN A 16 16.86 9.21 17.31
CA GLN A 16 16.95 8.59 15.99
C GLN A 16 17.64 7.22 16.06
N ALA A 17 18.76 7.11 16.79
CA ALA A 17 19.44 5.83 16.97
C ALA A 17 18.57 4.81 17.71
N ALA A 18 17.73 5.25 18.65
CA ALA A 18 16.75 4.40 19.32
C ALA A 18 15.63 3.94 18.37
N LEU A 19 15.09 4.84 17.54
CA LEU A 19 14.11 4.53 16.50
C LEU A 19 14.66 3.48 15.53
N ASP A 20 15.87 3.68 15.02
CA ASP A 20 16.49 2.77 14.05
C ASP A 20 16.70 1.37 14.64
N ARG A 21 17.02 1.28 15.95
CA ARG A 21 17.11 -0.01 16.66
C ARG A 21 15.75 -0.69 16.77
N ALA A 22 14.74 0.05 17.24
CA ALA A 22 13.38 -0.46 17.38
C ALA A 22 12.80 -0.93 16.04
N GLN A 23 13.08 -0.21 14.95
CA GLN A 23 12.68 -0.60 13.60
C GLN A 23 13.34 -1.91 13.17
N ARG A 24 14.65 -2.08 13.38
CA ARG A 24 15.35 -3.35 13.06
C ARG A 24 14.82 -4.54 13.87
N ASP A 25 14.48 -4.31 15.14
CA ASP A 25 13.93 -5.36 16.00
C ASP A 25 12.50 -5.73 15.57
N LEU A 26 11.68 -4.74 15.20
CA LEU A 26 10.35 -4.96 14.63
C LEU A 26 10.45 -5.73 13.30
N ASP A 27 11.33 -5.34 12.39
CA ASP A 27 11.52 -6.02 11.11
C ASP A 27 11.93 -7.48 11.32
N ARG A 28 12.81 -7.75 12.29
CA ARG A 28 13.20 -9.11 12.65
C ARG A 28 12.00 -9.91 13.17
N ALA A 29 11.22 -9.33 14.08
CA ALA A 29 10.04 -9.97 14.65
C ALA A 29 8.97 -10.26 13.57
N VAL A 30 8.75 -9.33 12.64
CA VAL A 30 7.83 -9.51 11.51
C VAL A 30 8.29 -10.64 10.60
N ARG A 31 9.59 -10.73 10.27
CA ARG A 31 10.15 -11.82 9.44
C ARG A 31 10.06 -13.20 10.10
N MET A 32 10.09 -13.25 11.44
CA MET A 32 9.93 -14.49 12.20
C MET A 32 8.47 -14.83 12.52
N CYS A 33 7.52 -13.98 12.13
CA CYS A 33 6.11 -14.20 12.41
C CYS A 33 5.60 -15.40 11.59
N PRO A 34 4.87 -16.35 12.18
CA PRO A 34 4.23 -17.44 11.43
C PRO A 34 3.08 -16.97 10.53
N HIS A 35 2.71 -15.69 10.62
CA HIS A 35 1.60 -15.01 9.96
C HIS A 35 0.23 -15.67 10.12
N GLN A 36 -0.69 -14.98 10.80
CA GLN A 36 -2.11 -15.35 10.85
C GLN A 36 -2.91 -14.33 10.04
N TRP A 37 -3.18 -14.68 8.79
CA TRP A 37 -3.82 -13.77 7.84
C TRP A 37 -5.33 -13.67 8.07
N THR A 38 -5.87 -12.46 8.02
CA THR A 38 -7.31 -12.24 7.87
C THR A 38 -7.82 -12.70 6.51
N ALA A 39 -9.15 -12.82 6.39
CA ALA A 39 -9.79 -13.06 5.12
C ALA A 39 -9.41 -11.94 4.11
N PRO A 40 -9.08 -12.28 2.85
CA PRO A 40 -8.78 -11.28 1.83
C PRO A 40 -9.94 -10.30 1.64
N LYS A 41 -9.63 -9.00 1.64
CA LYS A 41 -10.57 -7.91 1.40
C LYS A 41 -10.36 -7.34 0.00
N TYR A 42 -11.43 -7.16 -0.75
CA TYR A 42 -11.36 -6.42 -2.02
C TYR A 42 -11.17 -4.93 -1.75
N ALA A 43 -10.11 -4.34 -2.29
CA ALA A 43 -9.69 -2.97 -2.08
C ALA A 43 -9.06 -2.40 -3.37
N PRO A 44 -9.86 -2.21 -4.43
CA PRO A 44 -9.34 -1.81 -5.74
C PRO A 44 -8.71 -0.43 -5.72
N THR A 45 -7.80 -0.19 -6.66
CA THR A 45 -7.32 1.15 -6.95
C THR A 45 -8.25 1.76 -7.99
N VAL A 46 -8.96 2.83 -7.61
CA VAL A 46 -9.94 3.51 -8.46
C VAL A 46 -9.37 4.84 -8.94
N ARG A 47 -9.40 5.05 -10.26
CA ARG A 47 -9.26 6.36 -10.87
C ARG A 47 -10.64 6.81 -11.31
N GLU A 48 -11.15 7.87 -10.68
CA GLU A 48 -12.42 8.47 -11.06
C GLU A 48 -12.36 9.07 -12.47
N ALA A 49 -13.53 9.19 -13.10
CA ALA A 49 -13.63 9.84 -14.39
C ALA A 49 -13.33 11.34 -14.27
N TYR A 50 -12.65 11.90 -15.25
CA TYR A 50 -12.35 13.33 -15.29
C TYR A 50 -12.26 13.84 -16.72
N THR A 51 -12.44 15.15 -16.89
CA THR A 51 -12.27 15.83 -18.18
C THR A 51 -10.89 16.45 -18.25
N VAL A 52 -10.14 16.14 -19.30
CA VAL A 52 -8.93 16.88 -19.64
C VAL A 52 -9.37 18.10 -20.46
N PRO A 53 -9.09 19.32 -19.99
CA PRO A 53 -9.46 20.53 -20.73
C PRO A 53 -8.66 20.63 -22.03
N ALA A 54 -9.19 21.39 -22.99
CA ALA A 54 -8.46 21.68 -24.22
C ALA A 54 -7.17 22.46 -23.90
N SER A 55 -6.12 22.23 -24.68
CA SER A 55 -4.83 22.91 -24.53
C SER A 55 -4.14 23.16 -25.87
N GLY A 56 -3.16 24.06 -25.89
CA GLY A 56 -2.42 24.41 -27.11
C GLY A 56 -3.17 25.39 -28.02
N GLY A 57 -2.56 25.72 -29.16
CA GLY A 57 -3.10 26.64 -30.16
C GLY A 57 -2.42 26.45 -31.52
N GLY A 58 -3.07 26.92 -32.59
CA GLY A 58 -2.56 26.71 -33.95
C GLY A 58 -2.53 25.23 -34.35
N SER A 59 -1.41 24.75 -34.87
CA SER A 59 -1.23 23.34 -35.26
C SER A 59 -1.22 22.37 -34.08
N ASP A 60 -0.93 22.84 -32.87
CA ASP A 60 -0.75 22.01 -31.68
C ASP A 60 -2.00 22.03 -30.77
N TYR A 61 -3.15 22.40 -31.33
CA TYR A 61 -4.41 22.40 -30.60
C TYR A 61 -4.84 20.97 -30.24
N GLN A 62 -5.07 20.75 -28.95
CA GLN A 62 -5.61 19.51 -28.41
C GLN A 62 -7.01 19.78 -27.84
N PRO A 63 -8.07 19.17 -28.40
CA PRO A 63 -9.43 19.35 -27.88
C PRO A 63 -9.58 18.71 -26.50
N ALA A 64 -10.56 19.20 -25.74
CA ALA A 64 -10.93 18.57 -24.48
C ALA A 64 -11.42 17.14 -24.73
N PHE A 65 -11.07 16.22 -23.83
CA PHE A 65 -11.52 14.83 -23.89
C PHE A 65 -11.83 14.27 -22.51
N GLN A 66 -12.71 13.28 -22.49
CA GLN A 66 -13.11 12.60 -21.26
C GLN A 66 -12.23 11.38 -21.03
N VAL A 67 -11.71 11.26 -19.81
CA VAL A 67 -11.05 10.06 -19.32
C VAL A 67 -12.07 9.29 -18.48
N GLY A 68 -12.38 8.07 -18.91
CA GLY A 68 -13.31 7.19 -18.22
C GLY A 68 -12.78 6.73 -16.86
N ARG A 69 -13.70 6.29 -15.99
CA ARG A 69 -13.36 5.64 -14.73
C ARG A 69 -12.58 4.36 -15.01
N GLU A 70 -11.51 4.13 -14.27
CA GLU A 70 -10.71 2.91 -14.35
C GLU A 70 -10.61 2.28 -12.95
N GLU A 71 -10.88 0.98 -12.86
CA GLU A 71 -10.78 0.22 -11.62
C GLU A 71 -9.77 -0.90 -11.79
N LYS A 72 -8.69 -0.86 -11.01
CA LYS A 72 -7.68 -1.91 -10.98
C LYS A 72 -7.94 -2.83 -9.79
N PRO A 73 -8.31 -4.10 -10.02
CA PRO A 73 -8.66 -5.01 -8.95
C PRO A 73 -7.44 -5.28 -8.06
N ARG A 74 -7.65 -5.20 -6.75
CA ARG A 74 -6.63 -5.45 -5.73
C ARG A 74 -7.29 -6.05 -4.51
N TRP A 75 -6.61 -7.00 -3.89
CA TRP A 75 -6.99 -7.63 -2.65
C TRP A 75 -5.92 -7.38 -1.61
N THR A 76 -6.34 -7.11 -0.39
CA THR A 76 -5.43 -6.96 0.75
C THR A 76 -5.79 -7.94 1.85
N ARG A 77 -4.77 -8.37 2.60
CA ARG A 77 -4.95 -9.14 3.84
C ARG A 77 -3.98 -8.61 4.88
N THR A 78 -4.34 -8.76 6.16
CA THR A 78 -3.52 -8.25 7.27
C THR A 78 -3.22 -9.39 8.23
N CYS A 79 -1.99 -9.48 8.71
CA CYS A 79 -1.63 -10.41 9.77
C CYS A 79 -2.17 -9.88 11.10
N THR A 80 -2.99 -10.67 11.81
CA THR A 80 -3.56 -10.27 13.11
C THR A 80 -2.52 -10.21 14.23
N VAL A 81 -1.37 -10.85 14.05
CA VAL A 81 -0.28 -10.92 15.05
C VAL A 81 0.72 -9.77 14.89
N CYS A 82 1.30 -9.62 13.69
CA CYS A 82 2.36 -8.65 13.44
C CYS A 82 1.90 -7.40 12.66
N GLY A 83 0.64 -7.35 12.23
CA GLY A 83 0.09 -6.20 11.51
C GLY A 83 0.57 -6.05 10.06
N LEU A 84 1.42 -6.96 9.55
CA LEU A 84 1.89 -6.91 8.16
C LEU A 84 0.69 -6.93 7.20
N VAL A 85 0.73 -6.08 6.18
CA VAL A 85 -0.28 -6.02 5.12
C VAL A 85 0.32 -6.55 3.83
N GLU A 86 -0.37 -7.51 3.23
CA GLU A 86 -0.04 -8.02 1.91
C GLU A 86 -1.11 -7.60 0.90
N GLU A 87 -0.67 -7.35 -0.32
CA GLU A 87 -1.54 -6.97 -1.42
C GLU A 87 -1.29 -7.89 -2.62
N THR A 88 -2.34 -8.20 -3.38
CA THR A 88 -2.24 -8.95 -4.64
C THR A 88 -3.27 -8.46 -5.64
N THR A 89 -2.97 -8.63 -6.92
CA THR A 89 -3.89 -8.44 -8.04
C THR A 89 -4.31 -9.78 -8.67
N GLN A 90 -3.72 -10.88 -8.21
CA GLN A 90 -3.95 -12.21 -8.76
C GLN A 90 -5.13 -12.90 -8.06
N VAL A 91 -5.98 -13.55 -8.87
CA VAL A 91 -7.10 -14.37 -8.39
C VAL A 91 -6.90 -15.79 -8.89
N ARG A 92 -7.05 -16.77 -8.00
CA ARG A 92 -7.10 -18.18 -8.36
C ARG A 92 -8.55 -18.67 -8.26
N SER A 93 -9.09 -19.23 -9.34
CA SER A 93 -10.38 -19.91 -9.30
C SER A 93 -10.23 -21.29 -8.68
N VAL A 94 -11.16 -21.65 -7.79
CA VAL A 94 -11.26 -23.00 -7.22
C VAL A 94 -12.52 -23.64 -7.81
N THR A 95 -12.33 -24.63 -8.68
CA THR A 95 -13.44 -25.43 -9.20
C THR A 95 -13.82 -26.48 -8.16
N LYS A 96 -15.06 -26.45 -7.66
CA LYS A 96 -15.56 -27.47 -6.74
C LYS A 96 -16.21 -28.58 -7.55
N GLU A 97 -15.57 -29.75 -7.59
CA GLU A 97 -16.16 -30.94 -8.18
C GLU A 97 -17.29 -31.46 -7.27
N VAL A 98 -18.44 -31.81 -7.88
CA VAL A 98 -19.57 -32.43 -7.18
C VAL A 98 -19.64 -33.89 -7.65
N PRO A 99 -19.40 -34.88 -6.77
CA PRO A 99 -19.48 -36.29 -7.14
C PRO A 99 -20.90 -36.66 -7.60
N ASN A 100 -20.99 -37.39 -8.71
CA ASN A 100 -22.25 -37.91 -9.23
C ASN A 100 -22.38 -39.39 -8.85
N PHE A 101 -23.20 -39.68 -7.85
CA PHE A 101 -23.57 -41.05 -7.50
C PHE A 101 -24.79 -41.44 -8.36
N ARG A 102 -24.60 -42.35 -9.30
CA ARG A 102 -25.67 -42.99 -10.10
C ARG A 102 -26.16 -44.26 -9.42
#